data_AF-E7GN83-F1
#
_entry.id   AF-E7GN83-F1
#
_cell.length_a   1.000
_cell.length_b   1.000
_cell.length_c   1.000
_cell.angle_alpha   90.00
_cell.angle_beta   90.00
_cell.angle_gamma   90.00
#
_symmetry.space_group_name_H-M   'P 1'
#
loop_
_entity.id
_entity.type
_entity.pdbx_description
1 polymer ?
#
loop_
_entity_poly.entity_id
_entity_poly.type
_entity_poly.pdbx_seq_one_letter_code
_entity_poly.pdbx_strand_id
1 'polypeptide(L)'
;GNRNTGNRNTGDWNTGNRNTGNRNTGDWNTGNRNTGNRNTGNRNTGDWNTGNRNTGNRNTGDWNTGNRNTGDWNKSSFNTGCFNTEEQKIMLFNKPSDMTYREWIDSDARYLLNQIPKDVVEWVYEEDMTDEEKAAHPTYETTGGYLKVLDESECGQLWWGSLSDRRKEIIKAIPNFDAEIFFQCTGVRVDE
;
A
#
# COMPACT_ATOMS: atom_id res chain seq x y z
N GLY A 1 5.98 28.70 24.21
CA GLY A 1 5.18 28.51 25.43
C GLY A 1 6.07 28.03 26.55
N ASN A 2 5.45 27.59 27.64
CA ASN A 2 6.08 27.35 28.94
C ASN A 2 6.20 25.86 29.25
N ARG A 3 7.20 25.50 30.07
CA ARG A 3 7.39 24.15 30.64
C ARG A 3 7.45 23.02 29.60
N ASN A 4 8.08 23.30 28.46
CA ASN A 4 8.40 22.28 27.47
C ASN A 4 9.76 21.62 27.81
N THR A 5 9.85 20.31 27.64
CA THR A 5 11.09 19.53 27.70
C THR A 5 11.41 19.04 26.29
N GLY A 6 12.57 19.42 25.75
CA GLY A 6 13.00 19.12 24.37
C GLY A 6 12.94 20.33 23.43
N ASN A 7 13.12 20.11 22.12
CA ASN A 7 13.39 21.16 21.15
C ASN A 7 12.22 21.47 20.20
N ARG A 8 12.11 22.75 19.80
CA ARG A 8 11.17 23.23 18.77
C ARG A 8 9.69 22.93 19.03
N ASN A 9 9.28 22.96 20.31
CA ASN A 9 7.87 22.82 20.67
C ASN A 9 7.14 24.17 20.62
N THR A 10 5.96 24.18 20.02
CA THR A 10 5.02 25.31 20.01
C THR A 10 3.85 25.00 20.94
N GLY A 11 3.54 25.90 21.88
CA GLY A 11 2.58 25.68 22.98
C GLY A 11 3.28 25.35 24.31
N ASP A 12 2.55 24.69 25.22
CA ASP A 12 2.94 24.49 26.62
C ASP A 12 2.97 23.01 27.03
N TRP A 13 3.84 22.68 27.99
CA TRP A 13 3.86 21.38 28.68
C TRP A 13 4.14 20.15 27.79
N ASN A 14 4.81 20.34 26.66
CA ASN A 14 5.19 19.24 25.78
C ASN A 14 6.49 18.59 26.25
N THR A 15 6.55 17.26 26.19
CA THR A 15 7.77 16.46 26.39
C THR A 15 8.14 15.78 25.08
N GLY A 16 9.36 16.01 24.59
CA GLY A 16 9.82 15.57 23.28
C GLY A 16 10.08 16.75 22.35
N ASN A 17 10.07 16.52 21.05
CA ASN A 17 10.51 17.48 20.05
C ASN A 17 9.42 17.78 19.01
N ARG A 18 9.42 19.03 18.52
CA ARG A 18 8.63 19.45 17.35
C ARG A 18 7.12 19.22 17.51
N ASN A 19 6.61 19.28 18.73
CA ASN A 19 5.18 19.24 19.00
C ASN A 19 4.55 20.62 18.81
N THR A 20 3.33 20.65 18.29
CA THR A 20 2.49 21.85 18.19
C THR A 20 1.19 21.63 18.98
N GLY A 21 0.92 22.49 19.95
CA GLY A 21 -0.20 22.38 20.90
C GLY A 21 0.30 22.09 22.32
N ASN A 22 -0.51 21.44 23.15
CA ASN A 22 -0.22 21.35 24.59
C ASN A 22 -0.23 19.93 25.14
N ARG A 23 0.66 19.69 26.13
CA ARG A 23 0.70 18.44 26.92
C ARG A 23 0.93 17.19 26.09
N ASN A 24 1.64 17.28 24.96
CA ASN A 24 2.01 16.11 24.18
C ASN A 24 3.26 15.44 24.77
N THR A 25 3.32 14.12 24.70
CA THR A 25 4.50 13.30 25.06
C THR A 25 4.94 12.50 23.84
N GLY A 26 6.20 12.65 23.45
CA GLY A 26 6.77 12.10 22.21
C GLY A 26 7.03 13.21 21.19
N ASP A 27 7.24 12.84 19.94
CA ASP A 27 7.71 13.77 18.91
C ASP A 27 6.67 14.03 17.82
N TRP A 28 6.69 15.25 17.27
CA TRP A 28 5.94 15.63 16.06
C TRP A 28 4.42 15.54 16.18
N ASN A 29 3.85 15.68 17.38
CA ASN A 29 2.41 15.69 17.54
C ASN A 29 1.83 17.08 17.25
N THR A 30 0.69 17.13 16.57
CA THR A 30 -0.12 18.34 16.39
C THR A 30 -1.45 18.18 17.11
N GLY A 31 -1.80 19.14 17.97
CA GLY A 31 -2.97 19.11 18.85
C GLY A 31 -2.57 18.88 20.31
N ASN A 32 -3.44 18.27 21.13
CA ASN A 32 -3.24 18.25 22.58
C ASN A 32 -3.33 16.86 23.21
N ARG A 33 -2.50 16.64 24.25
CA ARG A 33 -2.53 15.45 25.10
C ARG A 33 -2.31 14.14 24.33
N ASN A 34 -1.54 14.18 23.25
CA ASN A 34 -1.14 12.97 22.53
C ASN A 34 0.07 12.32 23.21
N THR A 35 0.10 11.00 23.22
CA THR A 35 1.23 10.19 23.71
C THR A 35 1.71 9.28 22.59
N GLY A 36 2.99 9.35 22.27
CA GLY A 36 3.60 8.72 21.09
C GLY A 36 3.95 9.77 20.04
N ASN A 37 4.06 9.37 18.79
CA ASN A 37 4.68 10.20 17.75
C ASN A 37 3.75 10.46 16.57
N ARG A 38 3.90 11.65 15.97
CA ARG A 38 3.27 12.01 14.69
C ARG A 38 1.74 11.89 14.71
N ASN A 39 1.11 12.11 15.86
CA ASN A 39 -0.35 12.17 15.95
C ASN A 39 -0.87 13.57 15.60
N THR A 40 -2.00 13.62 14.89
CA THR A 40 -2.75 14.85 14.62
C THR A 40 -4.12 14.76 15.28
N GLY A 41 -4.48 15.77 16.08
CA GLY A 41 -5.71 15.81 16.87
C GLY A 41 -5.44 15.66 18.37
N ASN A 42 -6.36 15.09 19.14
CA ASN A 42 -6.26 15.14 20.60
C ASN A 42 -6.42 13.79 21.30
N ARG A 43 -5.66 13.59 22.39
CA ARG A 43 -5.75 12.42 23.27
C ARG A 43 -5.50 11.09 22.56
N ASN A 44 -4.70 11.08 21.51
CA ASN A 44 -4.26 9.86 20.85
C ASN A 44 -3.13 9.20 21.64
N THR A 45 -3.14 7.87 21.71
CA THR A 45 -2.06 7.07 22.30
C THR A 45 -1.53 6.09 21.25
N GLY A 46 -0.22 6.09 21.03
CA GLY A 46 0.45 5.37 19.95
C GLY A 46 0.93 6.33 18.87
N ASP A 47 1.16 5.84 17.67
CA ASP A 47 1.81 6.60 16.60
C ASP A 47 0.92 6.80 15.38
N TRP A 48 1.08 7.95 14.72
CA TRP A 48 0.49 8.24 13.42
C TRP A 48 -1.05 8.25 13.37
N ASN A 49 -1.72 8.57 14.48
CA ASN A 49 -3.17 8.68 14.47
C ASN A 49 -3.62 10.08 14.05
N THR A 50 -4.66 10.14 13.22
CA THR A 50 -5.36 11.37 12.84
C THR A 50 -6.78 11.34 13.40
N GLY A 51 -7.18 12.38 14.13
CA GLY A 51 -8.45 12.45 14.86
C GLY A 51 -8.23 12.41 16.37
N ASN A 52 -9.19 11.91 17.14
CA ASN A 52 -9.19 12.05 18.59
C ASN A 52 -9.43 10.72 19.31
N ARG A 53 -8.76 10.57 20.46
CA ARG A 53 -8.96 9.46 21.40
C ARG A 53 -8.73 8.08 20.76
N ASN A 54 -7.86 8.01 19.76
CA ASN A 54 -7.42 6.75 19.18
C ASN A 54 -6.35 6.11 20.05
N THR A 55 -6.39 4.78 20.17
CA THR A 55 -5.36 3.98 20.84
C THR A 55 -4.83 2.92 19.88
N GLY A 56 -3.51 2.89 19.69
CA GLY A 56 -2.82 2.06 18.70
C GLY A 56 -2.22 2.92 17.58
N ASN A 57 -1.99 2.35 16.41
CA ASN A 57 -1.20 3.01 15.37
C ASN A 57 -1.96 3.20 14.06
N ARG A 58 -1.71 4.33 13.39
CA ARG A 58 -2.22 4.65 12.05
C ARG A 58 -3.75 4.65 11.92
N ASN A 59 -4.47 5.06 12.96
CA ASN A 59 -5.93 5.20 12.87
C ASN A 59 -6.32 6.58 12.33
N THR A 60 -7.37 6.64 11.53
CA THR A 60 -8.01 7.87 11.05
C THR A 60 -9.48 7.90 11.49
N GLY A 61 -9.89 8.97 12.14
CA GLY A 61 -11.23 9.11 12.76
C GLY A 61 -11.13 9.15 14.29
N ASP A 62 -12.21 8.88 15.00
CA ASP A 62 -12.27 9.06 16.45
C ASP A 62 -12.55 7.73 17.20
N TRP A 63 -11.99 7.62 18.41
CA TRP A 63 -12.29 6.54 19.36
C TRP A 63 -11.96 5.10 18.92
N ASN A 64 -11.04 4.96 17.96
CA ASN A 64 -10.59 3.65 17.53
C ASN A 64 -9.60 3.04 18.53
N THR A 65 -9.67 1.73 18.69
CA THR A 65 -8.71 0.92 19.43
C THR A 65 -8.24 -0.20 18.51
N GLY A 66 -6.93 -0.33 18.33
CA GLY A 66 -6.33 -1.22 17.34
C GLY A 66 -5.46 -0.44 16.35
N ASN A 67 -5.13 -1.08 15.22
CA ASN A 67 -4.26 -0.47 14.22
C ASN A 67 -4.94 -0.33 12.86
N ARG A 68 -4.61 0.74 12.14
CA ARG A 68 -5.01 0.96 10.74
C ARG A 68 -6.54 0.97 10.53
N ASN A 69 -7.28 1.53 11.47
CA ASN A 69 -8.71 1.75 11.30
C ASN A 69 -8.99 3.09 10.61
N THR A 70 -10.07 3.12 9.81
CA THR A 70 -10.65 4.34 9.25
C THR A 70 -12.13 4.41 9.63
N GLY A 71 -12.57 5.54 10.20
CA GLY A 71 -13.93 5.71 10.73
C GLY A 71 -13.92 5.78 12.26
N ASP A 72 -15.03 5.47 12.92
CA ASP A 72 -15.21 5.77 14.35
C ASP A 72 -15.57 4.55 15.19
N TRP A 73 -15.11 4.54 16.44
CA TRP A 73 -15.51 3.52 17.44
C TRP A 73 -15.14 2.07 17.10
N ASN A 74 -14.13 1.83 16.25
CA ASN A 74 -13.67 0.47 15.98
C ASN A 74 -12.82 -0.07 17.13
N LYS A 75 -12.96 -1.36 17.46
CA LYS A 75 -12.26 -2.04 18.57
C LYS A 75 -11.34 -3.19 18.13
N SER A 76 -11.24 -3.44 16.83
CA SER A 76 -10.26 -4.34 16.20
C SER A 76 -9.30 -3.55 15.28
N SER A 77 -8.49 -4.23 14.47
CA SER A 77 -7.60 -3.61 13.47
C SER A 77 -8.16 -3.75 12.05
N PHE A 78 -7.63 -2.93 11.14
CA PHE A 78 -7.92 -2.98 9.69
C PHE A 78 -9.39 -2.75 9.31
N ASN A 79 -10.16 -2.06 10.15
CA ASN A 79 -11.56 -1.78 9.86
C ASN A 79 -11.76 -0.48 9.11
N THR A 80 -12.74 -0.47 8.20
CA THR A 80 -13.28 0.74 7.57
C THR A 80 -14.77 0.84 7.88
N GLY A 81 -15.16 1.88 8.62
CA GLY A 81 -16.55 2.10 9.03
C GLY A 81 -16.66 2.41 10.52
N CYS A 82 -17.86 2.17 11.08
CA CYS A 82 -18.16 2.53 12.47
C CYS A 82 -18.60 1.33 13.30
N PHE A 83 -18.25 1.34 14.59
CA PHE A 83 -18.69 0.35 15.59
C PHE A 83 -18.29 -1.11 15.31
N ASN A 84 -17.16 -1.35 14.62
CA ASN A 84 -16.70 -2.72 14.38
C ASN A 84 -15.91 -3.26 15.57
N THR A 85 -16.35 -4.38 16.13
CA THR A 85 -15.68 -5.06 17.24
C THR A 85 -14.74 -6.18 16.82
N GLU A 86 -14.84 -6.62 15.56
CA GLU A 86 -14.02 -7.66 14.95
C GLU A 86 -13.33 -7.11 13.70
N GLU A 87 -12.34 -7.81 13.15
CA GLU A 87 -11.72 -7.43 11.88
C GLU A 87 -12.68 -7.73 10.73
N GLN A 88 -12.97 -6.73 9.92
CA GLN A 88 -13.86 -6.85 8.78
C GLN A 88 -13.23 -7.73 7.69
N LYS A 89 -14.10 -8.54 7.07
CA LYS A 89 -13.78 -9.27 5.85
C LYS A 89 -13.68 -8.30 4.67
N ILE A 90 -12.79 -8.61 3.73
CA ILE A 90 -12.53 -7.76 2.57
C ILE A 90 -13.33 -8.19 1.34
N MET A 91 -13.52 -7.24 0.43
CA MET A 91 -14.00 -7.50 -0.91
C MET A 91 -12.83 -8.00 -1.76
N LEU A 92 -13.04 -9.08 -2.50
CA LEU A 92 -12.12 -9.58 -3.52
C LEU A 92 -12.92 -9.79 -4.79
N PHE A 93 -12.42 -9.26 -5.91
CA PHE A 93 -13.08 -9.31 -7.22
C PHE A 93 -14.52 -8.78 -7.19
N ASN A 94 -14.71 -7.60 -6.58
CA ASN A 94 -15.99 -6.91 -6.43
C ASN A 94 -17.09 -7.71 -5.69
N LYS A 95 -16.73 -8.77 -4.98
CA LYS A 95 -17.64 -9.62 -4.20
C LYS A 95 -17.17 -9.77 -2.75
N PRO A 96 -18.10 -9.95 -1.79
CA PRO A 96 -17.72 -10.28 -0.41
C PRO A 96 -16.92 -11.57 -0.37
N SER A 97 -15.88 -11.61 0.47
CA SER A 97 -15.10 -12.81 0.73
C SER A 97 -15.14 -13.17 2.22
N ASP A 98 -14.72 -14.37 2.57
CA ASP A 98 -14.52 -14.77 3.96
C ASP A 98 -13.14 -14.39 4.51
N MET A 99 -12.29 -13.78 3.67
CA MET A 99 -10.92 -13.41 4.00
C MET A 99 -10.88 -12.04 4.69
N THR A 100 -10.06 -11.92 5.72
CA THR A 100 -9.71 -10.65 6.39
C THR A 100 -8.54 -9.96 5.67
N TYR A 101 -8.34 -8.67 5.94
CA TYR A 101 -7.22 -7.94 5.34
C TYR A 101 -5.86 -8.45 5.85
N ARG A 102 -5.77 -8.86 7.12
CA ARG A 102 -4.56 -9.49 7.66
C ARG A 102 -4.21 -10.78 6.90
N GLU A 103 -5.19 -11.67 6.70
CA GLU A 103 -4.97 -12.90 5.92
C GLU A 103 -4.53 -12.60 4.48
N TRP A 104 -5.08 -11.57 3.85
CA TRP A 104 -4.63 -11.12 2.53
C TRP A 104 -3.17 -10.65 2.54
N ILE A 105 -2.78 -9.82 3.51
CA ILE A 105 -1.40 -9.34 3.66
C ILE A 105 -0.41 -10.50 3.83
N ASP A 106 -0.80 -11.49 4.62
CA ASP A 106 0.06 -12.63 4.97
C ASP A 106 -0.04 -13.77 3.93
N SER A 107 -0.81 -13.61 2.84
CA SER A 107 -1.02 -14.65 1.83
C SER A 107 0.12 -14.79 0.81
N ASP A 108 0.39 -16.03 0.41
CA ASP A 108 1.31 -16.35 -0.69
C ASP A 108 0.90 -15.68 -2.00
N ALA A 109 -0.41 -15.60 -2.26
CA ALA A 109 -0.95 -14.96 -3.45
C ALA A 109 -0.53 -13.48 -3.53
N ARG A 110 -0.67 -12.73 -2.44
CA ARG A 110 -0.22 -11.34 -2.40
C ARG A 110 1.29 -11.21 -2.52
N TYR A 111 2.05 -12.11 -1.89
CA TYR A 111 3.50 -12.14 -2.02
C TYR A 111 3.94 -12.33 -3.49
N LEU A 112 3.28 -13.22 -4.22
CA LEU A 112 3.53 -13.43 -5.65
C LEU A 112 3.16 -12.20 -6.48
N LEU A 113 1.97 -11.62 -6.27
CA LEU A 113 1.50 -10.47 -7.05
C LEU A 113 2.37 -9.22 -6.86
N ASN A 114 3.01 -9.05 -5.71
CA ASN A 114 3.96 -7.96 -5.49
C ASN A 114 5.30 -8.14 -6.24
N GLN A 115 5.51 -9.27 -6.91
CA GLN A 115 6.68 -9.52 -7.76
C GLN A 115 6.42 -9.21 -9.24
N ILE A 116 5.20 -8.79 -9.61
CA ILE A 116 4.92 -8.33 -10.97
C ILE A 116 5.86 -7.15 -11.28
N PRO A 117 6.74 -7.28 -12.28
CA PRO A 117 7.70 -6.23 -12.61
C PRO A 117 6.98 -5.04 -13.23
N LYS A 118 7.41 -3.82 -12.88
CA LYS A 118 6.77 -2.56 -13.33
C LYS A 118 7.59 -1.79 -14.36
N ASP A 119 8.87 -2.11 -14.49
CA ASP A 119 9.82 -1.38 -15.33
C ASP A 119 10.73 -2.39 -16.05
N VAL A 120 10.18 -3.23 -16.93
CA VAL A 120 11.00 -4.16 -17.74
C VAL A 120 11.45 -3.45 -19.00
N VAL A 121 12.72 -3.63 -19.31
CA VAL A 121 13.33 -3.20 -20.55
C VAL A 121 13.83 -4.42 -21.32
N GLU A 122 13.54 -4.47 -22.61
CA GLU A 122 13.98 -5.52 -23.52
C GLU A 122 14.95 -4.94 -24.55
N TRP A 123 16.00 -5.70 -24.88
CA TRP A 123 16.89 -5.32 -25.97
C TRP A 123 16.33 -5.86 -27.28
N VAL A 124 15.98 -4.96 -28.20
CA VAL A 124 15.51 -5.30 -29.55
C VAL A 124 16.69 -5.18 -30.50
N TYR A 125 17.08 -6.29 -31.12
CA TYR A 125 18.16 -6.32 -32.10
C TYR A 125 17.71 -5.68 -33.42
N GLU A 126 18.65 -5.07 -34.15
CA GLU A 126 18.39 -4.42 -35.45
C GLU A 126 17.61 -5.31 -36.44
N GLU A 127 17.83 -6.62 -36.39
CA GLU A 127 17.16 -7.61 -37.23
C GLU A 127 15.66 -7.75 -36.93
N ASP A 128 15.25 -7.48 -35.69
CA ASP A 128 13.87 -7.60 -35.19
C ASP A 128 13.14 -6.24 -35.13
N MET A 129 13.84 -5.13 -35.39
CA MET A 129 13.26 -3.78 -35.33
C MET A 129 12.31 -3.51 -36.51
N THR A 130 11.15 -2.89 -36.23
CA THR A 130 10.24 -2.38 -37.28
C THR A 130 10.78 -1.11 -37.96
N ASP A 131 10.22 -0.76 -39.12
CA ASP A 131 10.59 0.47 -39.82
C ASP A 131 10.31 1.73 -38.98
N GLU A 132 9.23 1.73 -38.18
CA GLU A 132 8.94 2.82 -37.24
C GLU A 132 9.96 2.88 -36.09
N GLU A 133 10.35 1.72 -35.53
CA GLU A 133 11.35 1.64 -34.47
C GLU A 133 12.72 2.11 -34.97
N LYS A 134 13.10 1.77 -36.21
CA LYS A 134 14.33 2.24 -36.88
C LYS A 134 14.31 3.76 -37.12
N ALA A 135 13.17 4.32 -37.51
CA ALA A 135 13.02 5.76 -37.67
C ALA A 135 13.10 6.52 -36.33
N ALA A 136 12.57 5.94 -35.25
CA ALA A 136 12.61 6.53 -33.91
C ALA A 136 13.99 6.43 -33.23
N HIS A 137 14.78 5.40 -33.57
CA HIS A 137 16.07 5.11 -32.94
C HIS A 137 17.22 5.04 -33.97
N PRO A 138 17.53 6.14 -34.69
CA PRO A 138 18.45 6.12 -35.84
C PRO A 138 19.90 5.69 -35.52
N THR A 139 20.27 5.59 -34.25
CA THR A 139 21.58 5.06 -33.83
C THR A 139 21.67 3.54 -33.92
N TYR A 140 20.57 2.82 -34.21
CA TYR A 140 20.49 1.37 -34.19
C TYR A 140 21.56 0.67 -35.04
N GLU A 141 21.96 1.23 -36.18
CA GLU A 141 22.99 0.66 -37.08
C GLU A 141 24.38 0.61 -36.40
N THR A 142 24.63 1.53 -35.45
CA THR A 142 25.89 1.57 -34.70
C THR A 142 25.82 0.81 -33.38
N THR A 143 24.63 0.72 -32.77
CA THR A 143 24.41 0.03 -31.50
C THR A 143 23.99 -1.42 -31.66
N GLY A 144 23.62 -1.86 -32.87
CA GLY A 144 23.11 -3.20 -33.18
C GLY A 144 21.66 -3.44 -32.72
N GLY A 145 20.92 -2.37 -32.40
CA GLY A 145 19.60 -2.44 -31.79
C GLY A 145 19.31 -1.28 -30.83
N TYR A 146 18.25 -1.41 -30.04
CA TYR A 146 17.89 -0.43 -29.02
C TYR A 146 17.23 -1.08 -27.80
N LEU A 147 17.15 -0.32 -26.71
CA LEU A 147 16.47 -0.75 -25.49
C LEU A 147 15.01 -0.28 -25.52
N LYS A 148 14.07 -1.22 -25.62
CA LYS A 148 12.63 -0.98 -25.58
C LYS A 148 12.12 -1.06 -24.14
N VAL A 149 11.39 -0.05 -23.71
CA VAL A 149 10.63 -0.12 -22.45
C VAL A 149 9.34 -0.85 -22.76
N LEU A 150 9.15 -2.02 -22.13
CA LEU A 150 7.90 -2.77 -22.27
C LEU A 150 6.79 -2.08 -21.48
N ASP A 151 5.56 -2.21 -21.96
CA ASP A 151 4.43 -1.72 -21.17
C ASP A 151 4.15 -2.65 -19.97
N GLU A 152 3.42 -2.15 -18.96
CA GLU A 152 3.14 -2.92 -17.73
C GLU A 152 2.42 -4.25 -18.02
N SER A 153 1.66 -4.35 -19.12
CA SER A 153 0.92 -5.56 -19.48
C SER A 153 1.82 -6.64 -20.10
N GLU A 154 2.75 -6.26 -20.97
CA GLU A 154 3.77 -7.15 -21.54
C GLU A 154 4.69 -7.69 -20.44
N CYS A 155 5.11 -6.82 -19.52
CA CYS A 155 5.88 -7.17 -18.33
C CYS A 155 5.15 -8.22 -17.47
N GLY A 156 3.87 -7.96 -17.21
CA GLY A 156 3.01 -8.84 -16.44
C GLY A 156 2.83 -10.21 -17.10
N GLN A 157 2.63 -10.26 -18.43
CA GLN A 157 2.41 -11.51 -19.15
C GLN A 157 3.67 -12.38 -19.16
N LEU A 158 4.86 -11.79 -19.36
CA LEU A 158 6.14 -12.51 -19.24
C LEU A 158 6.35 -13.09 -17.83
N TRP A 159 6.06 -12.28 -16.81
CA TRP A 159 6.11 -12.74 -15.42
C TRP A 159 5.16 -13.93 -15.20
N TRP A 160 3.92 -13.83 -15.66
CA TRP A 160 2.93 -14.91 -15.53
C TRP A 160 3.37 -16.18 -16.24
N GLY A 161 3.88 -16.06 -17.47
CA GLY A 161 4.43 -17.18 -18.25
C GLY A 161 5.58 -17.90 -17.53
N SER A 162 6.41 -17.16 -16.79
CA SER A 162 7.54 -17.71 -16.03
C SER A 162 7.14 -18.46 -14.74
N LEU A 163 5.90 -18.30 -14.25
CA LEU A 163 5.44 -18.96 -13.04
C LEU A 163 5.19 -20.46 -13.27
N SER A 164 5.62 -21.27 -12.30
CA SER A 164 5.21 -22.69 -12.21
C SER A 164 3.68 -22.80 -12.04
N ASP A 165 3.08 -23.89 -12.51
CA ASP A 165 1.64 -24.16 -12.37
C ASP A 165 1.15 -24.04 -10.92
N ARG A 166 1.92 -24.54 -9.94
CA ARG A 166 1.59 -24.39 -8.51
C ARG A 166 1.42 -22.92 -8.09
N ARG A 167 2.25 -22.02 -8.59
CA ARG A 167 2.18 -20.58 -8.28
C ARG A 167 0.98 -19.93 -8.96
N LYS A 168 0.68 -20.33 -10.21
CA LYS A 168 -0.52 -19.90 -10.91
C LYS A 168 -1.78 -20.34 -10.15
N GLU A 169 -1.82 -21.58 -9.66
CA GLU A 169 -2.92 -22.10 -8.84
C GLU A 169 -3.11 -21.34 -7.52
N ILE A 170 -2.03 -20.94 -6.85
CA ILE A 170 -2.13 -20.10 -5.64
C ILE A 170 -2.85 -18.77 -5.95
N ILE A 171 -2.58 -18.16 -7.10
CA ILE A 171 -3.22 -16.91 -7.53
C ILE A 171 -4.67 -17.17 -7.95
N LYS A 172 -4.93 -18.25 -8.69
CA LYS A 172 -6.30 -18.64 -9.10
C LYS A 172 -7.17 -19.06 -7.91
N ALA A 173 -6.57 -19.46 -6.79
CA ALA A 173 -7.27 -19.81 -5.56
C ALA A 173 -7.66 -18.60 -4.68
N ILE A 174 -7.35 -17.36 -5.08
CA ILE A 174 -7.84 -16.17 -4.36
C ILE A 174 -9.38 -16.21 -4.33
N PRO A 175 -10.03 -15.93 -3.19
CA PRO A 175 -11.49 -15.93 -3.11
C PRO A 175 -12.13 -15.04 -4.19
N ASN A 176 -13.19 -15.55 -4.82
CA ASN A 176 -13.92 -14.88 -5.90
C ASN A 176 -13.11 -14.60 -7.17
N PHE A 177 -11.97 -15.28 -7.39
CA PHE A 177 -11.11 -15.04 -8.55
C PHE A 177 -11.90 -14.91 -9.86
N ASP A 178 -11.65 -13.81 -10.56
CA ASP A 178 -12.29 -13.45 -11.82
C ASP A 178 -11.19 -12.99 -12.78
N ALA A 179 -10.98 -13.75 -13.85
CA ALA A 179 -9.88 -13.56 -14.80
C ALA A 179 -9.92 -12.20 -15.50
N GLU A 180 -11.12 -11.69 -15.79
CA GLU A 180 -11.27 -10.41 -16.49
C GLU A 180 -11.00 -9.24 -15.55
N ILE A 181 -11.52 -9.29 -14.32
CA ILE A 181 -11.18 -8.28 -13.29
C ILE A 181 -9.68 -8.35 -12.97
N PHE A 182 -9.09 -9.55 -12.91
CA PHE A 182 -7.66 -9.72 -12.70
C PHE A 182 -6.85 -9.03 -13.80
N PHE A 183 -7.20 -9.25 -15.07
CA PHE A 183 -6.58 -8.57 -16.21
C PHE A 183 -6.72 -7.05 -16.11
N GLN A 184 -7.92 -6.54 -15.82
CA GLN A 184 -8.14 -5.09 -15.68
C GLN A 184 -7.27 -4.45 -14.58
N CYS A 185 -6.93 -5.22 -13.54
CA CYS A 185 -6.11 -4.76 -12.42
C CYS A 185 -4.60 -4.95 -12.63
N THR A 186 -4.17 -5.90 -13.47
CA THR A 186 -2.76 -6.35 -13.55
C THR A 186 -2.17 -6.34 -14.96
N GLY A 187 -3.00 -6.25 -16.01
CA GLY A 187 -2.60 -6.44 -17.40
C GLY A 187 -2.34 -7.90 -17.80
N VAL A 188 -2.50 -8.86 -16.89
CA VAL A 188 -2.16 -10.28 -17.12
C VAL A 188 -3.35 -11.12 -17.56
N ARG A 189 -3.18 -11.88 -18.65
CA ARG A 189 -4.13 -12.90 -19.13
C ARG A 189 -3.78 -14.26 -18.54
N VAL A 190 -4.78 -14.92 -17.92
CA VAL A 190 -4.59 -16.18 -17.18
C VAL A 190 -5.14 -17.43 -17.87
N ASP A 191 -5.79 -17.23 -19.03
CA ASP A 191 -6.49 -18.25 -19.81
C ASP A 191 -5.69 -18.70 -21.05
N GLU A 192 -4.43 -18.26 -21.18
CA GLU A 192 -3.48 -18.74 -22.19
C GLU A 192 -2.76 -20.03 -21.78
#